data_AF-A0A7S2QA69-F1
#
_entry.id   AF-A0A7S2QA69-F1
#
_cell.length_a   1.000
_cell.length_b   1.000
_cell.length_c   1.000
_cell.angle_alpha   90.00
_cell.angle_beta   90.00
_cell.angle_gamma   90.00
#
_symmetry.space_group_name_H-M   'P 1'
#
loop_
_entity.id
_entity.type
_entity.pdbx_description
1 polymer ?
#
loop_
_entity_poly.entity_id
_entity_poly.type
_entity_poly.pdbx_seq_one_letter_code
_entity_poly.pdbx_strand_id
1 'polypeptide(L)'
;RCAAAQDRPPNARLLSAVEGQQTDWERARRIAQQILDPAYSLGEFNSDLAAFPELHLYLLDGTPAATAEYQRTVGAFFAIYWLMRLDLDGRDGFANGVDDDWKPISIADRHDPRVAQADKRIAFRENAQWTFFRRLLLEAGLLEEQPSG
;
A
#
# COMPACT_ATOMS: atom_id res chain seq x y z
N ARG A 1 -22.22 39.96 14.56
CA ARG A 1 -22.42 39.68 13.11
C ARG A 1 -21.32 38.70 12.71
N CYS A 2 -21.61 37.40 12.67
CA CYS A 2 -20.65 36.40 12.19
C CYS A 2 -20.67 36.42 10.66
N ALA A 3 -19.50 36.49 10.03
CA ALA A 3 -19.37 36.39 8.59
C ALA A 3 -19.83 34.98 8.16
N ALA A 4 -20.78 34.91 7.22
CA ALA A 4 -21.14 33.66 6.58
C ALA A 4 -19.88 33.11 5.88
N ALA A 5 -19.48 31.89 6.24
CA ALA A 5 -18.44 31.18 5.52
C ALA A 5 -18.84 31.10 4.05
N GLN A 6 -17.94 31.53 3.16
CA GLN A 6 -18.19 31.42 1.72
C GLN A 6 -18.29 29.93 1.37
N ASP A 7 -19.47 29.49 0.96
CA ASP A 7 -19.82 28.11 0.57
C ASP A 7 -19.20 27.71 -0.79
N ARG A 8 -18.05 28.31 -1.14
CA ARG A 8 -17.36 28.04 -2.39
C ARG A 8 -16.35 26.94 -2.12
N PRO A 9 -16.46 25.78 -2.80
CA PRO A 9 -15.53 24.71 -2.56
C PRO A 9 -14.10 25.17 -2.87
N PRO A 10 -13.10 24.74 -2.08
CA PRO A 10 -11.71 25.22 -2.21
C PRO A 10 -11.14 25.01 -3.61
N ASN A 11 -11.62 23.99 -4.33
CA ASN A 11 -11.23 23.70 -5.69
C ASN A 11 -12.39 23.06 -6.47
N ALA A 12 -13.02 23.83 -7.36
CA ALA A 12 -14.13 23.35 -8.20
C ALA A 12 -13.72 22.20 -9.14
N ARG A 13 -12.45 22.13 -9.56
CA ARG A 13 -11.96 21.06 -10.45
C ARG A 13 -11.91 19.72 -9.73
N LEU A 14 -11.44 19.70 -8.49
CA LEU A 14 -11.45 18.47 -7.66
C LEU A 14 -12.88 17.99 -7.42
N LEU A 15 -13.79 18.93 -7.17
CA LEU A 15 -15.19 18.59 -6.94
C LEU A 15 -15.83 17.94 -8.18
N SER A 16 -15.63 18.54 -9.36
CA SER A 16 -16.09 17.97 -10.63
C SER A 16 -15.42 16.63 -10.97
N ALA A 17 -14.16 16.42 -10.57
CA ALA A 17 -13.46 15.16 -10.84
C ALA A 17 -13.95 13.99 -9.97
N VAL A 18 -14.38 14.26 -8.74
CA VAL A 18 -14.97 13.25 -7.83
C VAL A 18 -16.48 13.14 -8.01
N GLU A 19 -17.12 14.09 -8.68
CA GLU A 19 -18.58 14.09 -8.86
C GLU A 19 -19.07 12.79 -9.51
N GLY A 20 -19.98 12.10 -8.82
CA GLY A 20 -20.52 10.81 -9.25
C GLY A 20 -19.57 9.62 -9.07
N GLN A 21 -18.32 9.83 -8.67
CA GLN A 21 -17.42 8.74 -8.28
C GLN A 21 -17.73 8.29 -6.86
N GLN A 22 -17.68 6.97 -6.63
CA GLN A 22 -17.86 6.37 -5.33
C GLN A 22 -16.77 5.33 -5.11
N THR A 23 -16.36 5.14 -3.86
CA THR A 23 -15.50 4.04 -3.46
C THR A 23 -16.15 2.72 -3.86
N ASP A 24 -15.41 1.89 -4.60
CA ASP A 24 -15.82 0.53 -4.92
C ASP A 24 -15.61 -0.36 -3.67
N TRP A 25 -16.65 -0.41 -2.85
CA TRP A 25 -16.62 -1.17 -1.60
C TRP A 25 -16.52 -2.68 -1.82
N GLU A 26 -16.88 -3.20 -2.99
CA GLU A 26 -16.71 -4.62 -3.31
C GLU A 26 -15.23 -4.95 -3.48
N ARG A 27 -14.49 -4.13 -4.24
CA ARG A 27 -13.03 -4.26 -4.37
C ARG A 27 -12.32 -4.02 -3.04
N ALA A 28 -12.70 -2.99 -2.29
CA ALA A 28 -12.10 -2.74 -0.98
C ALA A 28 -12.29 -3.93 -0.01
N ARG A 29 -13.47 -4.58 -0.05
CA ARG A 29 -13.72 -5.80 0.72
C ARG A 29 -12.92 -6.99 0.20
N ARG A 30 -12.76 -7.13 -1.12
CA ARG A 30 -11.90 -8.15 -1.73
C ARG A 30 -10.47 -8.04 -1.22
N ILE A 31 -9.89 -6.83 -1.19
CA ILE A 31 -8.56 -6.58 -0.61
C ILE A 31 -8.49 -7.17 0.80
N ALA A 32 -9.42 -6.76 1.68
CA ALA A 32 -9.42 -7.20 3.08
C ALA A 32 -9.55 -8.73 3.23
N GLN A 33 -10.34 -9.38 2.36
CA GLN A 33 -10.54 -10.83 2.39
C GLN A 33 -9.37 -11.63 1.83
N GLN A 34 -8.64 -11.06 0.86
CA GLN A 34 -7.61 -11.76 0.09
C GLN A 34 -6.18 -11.42 0.53
N ILE A 35 -5.99 -10.39 1.37
CA ILE A 35 -4.65 -9.88 1.70
C ILE A 35 -3.72 -10.93 2.34
N LEU A 36 -4.27 -11.95 2.99
CA LEU A 36 -3.52 -13.09 3.54
C LEU A 36 -3.54 -14.35 2.66
N ASP A 37 -4.20 -14.33 1.50
CA ASP A 37 -4.16 -15.44 0.54
C ASP A 37 -2.77 -15.46 -0.14
N PRO A 38 -2.01 -16.57 -0.08
CA PRO A 38 -0.72 -16.69 -0.76
C PRO A 38 -0.78 -16.48 -2.28
N ALA A 39 -1.93 -16.75 -2.91
CA ALA A 39 -2.13 -16.54 -4.35
C ALA A 39 -2.41 -15.08 -4.71
N TYR A 40 -2.83 -14.25 -3.75
CA TYR A 40 -3.14 -12.84 -3.97
C TYR A 40 -1.86 -12.00 -4.03
N SER A 41 -1.51 -11.58 -5.24
CA SER A 41 -0.26 -10.89 -5.56
C SER A 41 -0.29 -9.38 -5.30
N LEU A 42 0.89 -8.75 -5.22
CA LEU A 42 0.98 -7.28 -5.17
C LEU A 42 0.39 -6.63 -6.43
N GLY A 43 0.51 -7.28 -7.60
CA GLY A 43 -0.06 -6.77 -8.85
C GLY A 43 -1.60 -6.73 -8.83
N GLU A 44 -2.24 -7.74 -8.25
CA GLU A 44 -3.69 -7.74 -8.01
C GLU A 44 -4.08 -6.68 -6.98
N PHE A 45 -3.33 -6.56 -5.88
CA PHE A 45 -3.54 -5.50 -4.90
C PHE A 45 -3.46 -4.10 -5.53
N ASN A 46 -2.44 -3.84 -6.34
CA ASN A 46 -2.29 -2.58 -7.08
C ASN A 46 -3.48 -2.31 -8.02
N SER A 47 -4.00 -3.35 -8.67
CA SER A 47 -5.20 -3.23 -9.52
C SER A 47 -6.47 -2.94 -8.70
N ASP A 48 -6.57 -3.54 -7.52
CA ASP A 48 -7.69 -3.34 -6.60
C ASP A 48 -7.66 -1.97 -5.92
N LEU A 49 -6.51 -1.28 -5.85
CA LEU A 49 -6.43 0.12 -5.37
C LEU A 49 -7.29 1.09 -6.20
N ALA A 50 -7.68 0.71 -7.43
CA ALA A 50 -8.69 1.44 -8.20
C ALA A 50 -10.06 1.52 -7.49
N ALA A 51 -10.24 0.80 -6.37
CA ALA A 51 -11.37 0.98 -5.47
C ALA A 51 -11.51 2.39 -4.91
N PHE A 52 -10.41 3.14 -4.82
CA PHE A 52 -10.36 4.49 -4.27
C PHE A 52 -10.21 5.51 -5.41
N PRO A 53 -11.32 6.05 -5.94
CA PRO A 53 -11.27 7.02 -7.03
C PRO A 53 -10.44 8.26 -6.68
N GLU A 54 -10.36 8.60 -5.39
CA GLU A 54 -9.59 9.74 -4.86
C GLU A 54 -8.10 9.68 -5.20
N LEU A 55 -7.55 8.48 -5.43
CA LEU A 55 -6.14 8.33 -5.85
C LEU A 55 -5.86 9.01 -7.21
N HIS A 56 -6.86 9.10 -8.08
CA HIS A 56 -6.73 9.77 -9.37
C HIS A 56 -6.64 11.30 -9.24
N LEU A 57 -7.03 11.87 -8.09
CA LEU A 57 -6.97 13.32 -7.88
C LEU A 57 -5.54 13.85 -7.90
N TYR A 58 -4.58 13.05 -7.43
CA TYR A 58 -3.16 13.39 -7.51
C TYR A 58 -2.64 13.44 -8.96
N LEU A 59 -3.35 12.84 -9.91
CA LEU A 59 -2.93 12.79 -11.30
C LEU A 59 -3.55 13.90 -12.15
N LEU A 60 -4.55 14.63 -11.64
CA LEU A 60 -5.28 15.66 -12.39
C LEU A 60 -4.40 16.83 -12.84
N ASP A 61 -3.51 17.29 -11.96
CA ASP A 61 -2.67 18.46 -12.24
C ASP A 61 -1.41 18.11 -13.04
N GLY A 62 -1.06 16.81 -13.14
CA GLY A 62 0.11 16.33 -13.89
C GLY A 62 1.46 16.91 -13.46
N THR A 63 1.51 17.61 -12.33
CA THR A 63 2.74 18.25 -11.86
C THR A 63 3.68 17.21 -11.24
N PRO A 64 5.01 17.40 -11.32
CA PRO A 64 5.96 16.51 -10.68
C PRO A 64 5.69 16.33 -9.17
N ALA A 65 5.22 17.37 -8.49
CA ALA A 65 4.84 17.32 -7.08
C ALA A 65 3.63 16.40 -6.84
N ALA A 66 2.60 16.50 -7.69
CA ALA A 66 1.40 15.67 -7.58
C ALA A 66 1.70 14.20 -7.94
N THR A 67 2.52 13.95 -8.96
CA THR A 67 3.03 12.60 -9.27
C THR A 67 3.85 12.01 -8.11
N ALA A 68 4.70 12.81 -7.46
CA ALA A 68 5.46 12.35 -6.30
C ALA A 68 4.57 12.04 -5.08
N GLU A 69 3.49 12.79 -4.87
CA GLU A 69 2.50 12.51 -3.83
C GLU A 69 1.69 11.24 -4.13
N TYR A 70 1.29 11.04 -5.39
CA TYR A 70 0.66 9.79 -5.84
C TYR A 70 1.56 8.59 -5.56
N GLN A 71 2.83 8.65 -5.96
CA GLN A 71 3.80 7.57 -5.73
C GLN A 71 4.03 7.30 -4.24
N ARG A 72 4.10 8.34 -3.40
CA ARG A 72 4.20 8.17 -1.94
C ARG A 72 2.96 7.51 -1.35
N THR A 73 1.77 7.90 -1.81
CA THR A 73 0.50 7.33 -1.37
C THR A 73 0.39 5.85 -1.76
N VAL A 74 0.66 5.51 -3.02
CA VAL A 74 0.68 4.11 -3.49
C VAL A 74 1.76 3.30 -2.77
N GLY A 75 2.94 3.88 -2.55
CA GLY A 75 4.00 3.25 -1.77
C GLY A 75 3.59 2.95 -0.32
N ALA A 76 2.79 3.81 0.31
CA ALA A 76 2.23 3.55 1.63
C ALA A 76 1.24 2.38 1.62
N PHE A 77 0.40 2.26 0.59
CA PHE A 77 -0.47 1.08 0.41
C PHE A 77 0.34 -0.21 0.24
N PHE A 78 1.42 -0.18 -0.55
CA PHE A 78 2.30 -1.34 -0.69
C PHE A 78 2.98 -1.71 0.63
N ALA A 79 3.39 -0.72 1.42
CA ALA A 79 3.92 -0.95 2.76
C ALA A 79 2.88 -1.65 3.65
N ILE A 80 1.62 -1.22 3.64
CA ILE A 80 0.53 -1.88 4.39
C ILE A 80 0.33 -3.32 3.92
N TYR A 81 0.27 -3.55 2.60
CA TYR A 81 0.14 -4.89 2.03
C TYR A 81 1.23 -5.84 2.56
N TRP A 82 2.50 -5.41 2.54
CA TRP A 82 3.59 -6.24 3.03
C TRP A 82 3.61 -6.42 4.53
N LEU A 83 3.28 -5.37 5.30
CA LEU A 83 3.22 -5.46 6.75
C LEU A 83 2.11 -6.43 7.20
N MET A 84 0.96 -6.44 6.52
CA MET A 84 -0.11 -7.40 6.80
C MET A 84 0.29 -8.85 6.48
N ARG A 85 1.30 -9.06 5.61
CA ARG A 85 1.77 -10.37 5.16
C ARG A 85 3.10 -10.80 5.78
N LEU A 86 3.47 -10.29 6.96
CA LEU A 86 4.76 -10.57 7.61
C LEU A 86 5.04 -12.06 7.90
N ASP A 87 4.00 -12.87 8.05
CA ASP A 87 4.08 -14.31 8.30
C ASP A 87 4.08 -15.14 7.00
N LEU A 88 3.98 -14.47 5.84
CA LEU A 88 4.07 -15.05 4.50
C LEU A 88 5.35 -14.55 3.81
N ASP A 89 5.19 -13.66 2.84
CA ASP A 89 6.22 -13.12 1.96
C ASP A 89 6.54 -11.64 2.25
N GLY A 90 5.82 -11.04 3.22
CA GLY A 90 5.88 -9.61 3.50
C GLY A 90 7.25 -9.09 3.93
N ARG A 91 8.06 -9.90 4.63
CA ARG A 91 9.41 -9.49 5.04
C ARG A 91 10.34 -9.29 3.86
N ASP A 92 10.27 -10.20 2.88
CA ASP A 92 11.05 -10.12 1.64
C ASP A 92 10.54 -8.97 0.77
N GLY A 93 9.23 -8.90 0.53
CA GLY A 93 8.63 -7.85 -0.29
C GLY A 93 8.87 -6.44 0.27
N PHE A 94 8.75 -6.26 1.59
CA PHE A 94 8.99 -4.97 2.24
C PHE A 94 10.47 -4.55 2.17
N ALA A 95 11.40 -5.46 2.39
CA ALA A 95 12.82 -5.13 2.45
C ALA A 95 13.46 -5.00 1.06
N ASN A 96 13.10 -5.89 0.14
CA ASN A 96 13.79 -6.04 -1.14
C ASN A 96 12.99 -5.52 -2.34
N GLY A 97 11.68 -5.34 -2.19
CA GLY A 97 10.79 -4.99 -3.29
C GLY A 97 10.38 -6.22 -4.11
N VAL A 98 10.00 -5.97 -5.36
CA VAL A 98 9.50 -7.00 -6.29
C VAL A 98 10.24 -6.97 -7.62
N ASP A 99 10.17 -8.07 -8.35
CA ASP A 99 10.60 -8.19 -9.74
C ASP A 99 9.52 -7.68 -10.73
N ASP A 100 9.80 -7.83 -12.02
CA ASP A 100 8.91 -7.42 -13.11
C ASP A 100 7.59 -8.22 -13.16
N ASP A 101 7.56 -9.39 -12.52
CA ASP A 101 6.37 -10.26 -12.38
C ASP A 101 5.61 -9.99 -11.07
N TRP A 102 5.93 -8.89 -10.37
CA TRP A 102 5.34 -8.49 -9.08
C TRP A 102 5.59 -9.49 -7.94
N LYS A 103 6.62 -10.32 -8.05
CA LYS A 103 7.00 -11.28 -7.01
C LYS A 103 8.06 -10.71 -6.08
N PRO A 104 7.97 -10.97 -4.76
CA PRO A 104 9.00 -10.58 -3.81
C PRO A 104 10.39 -11.09 -4.20
N ILE A 105 11.38 -10.22 -4.16
CA ILE A 105 12.78 -10.62 -4.37
C ILE A 105 13.31 -11.26 -3.08
N SER A 106 13.73 -12.52 -3.18
CA SER A 106 14.24 -13.28 -2.05
C SER A 106 15.67 -12.87 -1.69
N ILE A 107 16.06 -13.03 -0.41
CA ILE A 107 17.48 -12.95 -0.03
C ILE A 107 18.34 -13.95 -0.83
N ALA A 108 17.80 -15.07 -1.32
CA ALA A 108 18.60 -15.99 -2.12
C ALA A 108 19.22 -15.32 -3.37
N ASP A 109 18.59 -14.26 -3.87
CA ASP A 109 18.98 -13.52 -5.07
C ASP A 109 19.93 -12.35 -4.75
N ARG A 110 20.90 -12.57 -3.85
CA ARG A 110 21.87 -11.59 -3.28
C ARG A 110 22.66 -10.77 -4.31
N HIS A 111 22.63 -11.19 -5.57
CA HIS A 111 23.38 -10.61 -6.68
C HIS A 111 22.48 -10.05 -7.77
N ASP A 112 21.17 -9.95 -7.52
CA ASP A 112 20.28 -9.29 -8.45
C ASP A 112 20.66 -7.80 -8.55
N PRO A 113 21.13 -7.33 -9.73
CA PRO A 113 21.54 -5.94 -9.91
C PRO A 113 20.39 -4.95 -9.73
N ARG A 114 19.13 -5.42 -9.72
CA ARG A 114 17.93 -4.60 -9.45
C ARG A 114 17.84 -4.21 -7.97
N VAL A 115 18.49 -4.96 -7.07
CA VAL A 115 18.46 -4.68 -5.63
C VAL A 115 19.53 -3.65 -5.28
N ALA A 116 19.17 -2.37 -5.40
CA ALA A 116 20.02 -1.28 -4.94
C ALA A 116 20.27 -1.38 -3.43
N GLN A 117 21.54 -1.30 -3.01
CA GLN A 117 21.98 -1.40 -1.60
C GLN A 117 21.63 -2.74 -0.94
N ALA A 118 21.84 -3.86 -1.65
CA ALA A 118 21.55 -5.22 -1.19
C ALA A 118 21.96 -5.49 0.26
N ASP A 119 23.19 -5.15 0.67
CA ASP A 119 23.66 -5.38 2.04
C ASP A 119 22.80 -4.69 3.10
N LYS A 120 22.36 -3.44 2.85
CA LYS A 120 21.51 -2.69 3.80
C LYS A 120 20.11 -3.28 3.87
N ARG A 121 19.57 -3.75 2.74
CA ARG A 121 18.23 -4.35 2.68
C ARG A 121 18.21 -5.72 3.35
N ILE A 122 19.24 -6.53 3.13
CA ILE A 122 19.44 -7.81 3.84
C ILE A 122 19.58 -7.55 5.34
N ALA A 123 20.44 -6.60 5.73
CA ALA A 123 20.60 -6.25 7.15
C ALA A 123 19.30 -5.76 7.77
N PHE A 124 18.53 -4.91 7.08
CA PHE A 124 17.20 -4.50 7.53
C PHE A 124 16.28 -5.72 7.66
N ARG A 125 16.28 -6.62 6.67
CA ARG A 125 15.41 -7.80 6.70
C ARG A 125 15.72 -8.74 7.85
N GLU A 126 16.98 -8.92 8.19
CA GLU A 126 17.38 -9.84 9.26
C GLU A 126 17.21 -9.22 10.65
N ASN A 127 17.39 -7.90 10.78
CA ASN A 127 17.49 -7.24 12.08
C ASN A 127 16.29 -6.35 12.44
N ALA A 128 15.35 -6.11 11.51
CA ALA A 128 14.15 -5.34 11.80
C ALA A 128 13.30 -6.01 12.89
N GLN A 129 12.59 -5.19 13.66
CA GLN A 129 11.70 -5.61 14.75
C GLN A 129 10.37 -6.13 14.20
N TRP A 130 10.40 -7.22 13.42
CA TRP A 130 9.20 -7.76 12.76
C TRP A 130 8.08 -8.13 13.73
N THR A 131 8.44 -8.67 14.88
CA THR A 131 7.48 -9.00 15.95
C THR A 131 6.75 -7.76 16.46
N PHE A 132 7.43 -6.61 16.52
CA PHE A 132 6.80 -5.34 16.89
C PHE A 132 5.76 -4.90 15.85
N PHE A 133 6.11 -4.96 14.55
CA PHE A 133 5.16 -4.63 13.49
C PHE A 133 3.96 -5.58 13.46
N ARG A 134 4.19 -6.90 13.60
CA ARG A 134 3.11 -7.90 13.70
C ARG A 134 2.17 -7.58 14.86
N ARG A 135 2.73 -7.28 16.04
CA ARG A 135 1.96 -6.90 17.23
C ARG A 135 1.15 -5.63 17.00
N LEU A 136 1.73 -4.61 16.37
CA LEU A 136 1.04 -3.36 16.04
C LEU A 136 -0.20 -3.61 15.17
N LEU A 137 -0.12 -4.50 14.19
CA LEU A 137 -1.25 -4.83 13.30
C LEU A 137 -2.36 -5.61 14.02
N LEU A 138 -1.99 -6.51 14.93
CA LEU A 138 -2.95 -7.20 15.80
C LEU A 138 -3.65 -6.21 16.75
N GLU A 139 -2.90 -5.34 17.40
CA GLU A 139 -3.45 -4.32 18.31
C GLU A 139 -4.33 -3.30 17.58
N ALA A 140 -4.04 -3.02 16.30
CA ALA A 140 -4.88 -2.19 15.45
C ALA A 140 -6.16 -2.89 14.94
N GLY A 141 -6.35 -4.18 15.24
CA GLY A 141 -7.49 -4.97 14.76
C GLY A 141 -7.48 -5.23 13.25
N LEU A 142 -6.30 -5.13 12.61
CA LEU A 142 -6.12 -5.44 11.19
C LEU A 142 -5.86 -6.92 10.94
N LEU A 143 -5.37 -7.63 11.95
CA LEU A 143 -5.09 -9.06 11.94
C LEU A 143 -5.68 -9.69 13.22
N GLU A 144 -5.93 -11.00 13.15
CA GLU A 144 -6.35 -11.81 14.29
C GLU A 144 -5.44 -13.03 14.40
N GLU A 145 -5.14 -13.45 15.64
CA GLU A 145 -4.44 -14.72 15.85
C GLU A 145 -5.43 -15.87 15.71
N GLN A 146 -5.13 -16.82 14.81
CA GLN A 146 -5.89 -18.06 14.81
C GLN A 146 -5.52 -18.89 16.04
N PRO A 147 -6.50 -19.32 16.86
CA PRO A 147 -6.22 -20.22 17.96
C PRO A 147 -5.63 -21.51 17.39
N SER A 148 -4.50 -21.93 17.95
CA SER A 148 -3.87 -23.20 17.62
C SER A 148 -4.83 -24.31 18.07
N GLY A 149 -5.43 -25.01 17.12
CA GLY A 149 -6.24 -26.21 17.38
C GLY A 149 -5.39 -27.38 17.83
#